data_AF-A0A3D3UVY3-F1
#
_entry.id   AF-A0A3D3UVY3-F1
#
_cell.length_a   1.000
_cell.length_b   1.000
_cell.length_c   1.000
_cell.angle_alpha   90.00
_cell.angle_beta   90.00
_cell.angle_gamma   90.00
#
_symmetry.space_group_name_H-M   'P 1'
#
loop_
_entity.id
_entity.type
_entity.pdbx_description
1 polymer ?
#
loop_
_entity_poly.entity_id
_entity_poly.type
_entity_poly.pdbx_seq_one_letter_code
_entity_poly.pdbx_strand_id
1 'polypeptide(L)'
;MRSLTISIFLTLLLSSPGLCQKPLSIPVSTYSIVARDPATGEMGVAVQSHWFSVGSVVPWAEAGVGAVATQSFVDPAYGPLGLELMRAGKSAPAALNALVSTDEDKAVRQVAMIDAKGRAAAHTGSRAIFAAGHHVEKQYSVQANLMDKPTVWPAMAKAFESAEGDLAERMLCALEAAQAEGGDIRGRQSAAIVVVRAVSTGKPWEDRLFDLRVEDHPNPVNELRRLVRLQRAYQKLNEGDMWLTKKDFAKAIESYKQATTIVPDKATNGEAAFWVGITLINDAKQVDEGIPYLVRAYRQDSRWAELVTRLPAVGLLPDDKSLIDRLTIAMKKKEN
;
A
#
# COMPACT_ATOMS: atom_id res chain seq x y z
N MET A 1 -71.48 -10.54 -54.94
CA MET A 1 -70.53 -10.86 -53.86
C MET A 1 -69.13 -10.57 -54.39
N ARG A 2 -68.51 -9.46 -53.96
CA ARG A 2 -67.15 -9.05 -54.36
C ARG A 2 -66.19 -9.41 -53.21
N SER A 3 -65.21 -10.27 -53.46
CA SER A 3 -64.14 -10.59 -52.50
C SER A 3 -63.03 -9.54 -52.59
N LEU A 4 -62.67 -8.96 -51.46
CA LEU A 4 -61.61 -7.97 -51.30
C LEU A 4 -60.40 -8.68 -50.66
N THR A 5 -59.31 -8.83 -51.41
CA THR A 5 -58.05 -9.42 -50.91
C THR A 5 -57.17 -8.28 -50.38
N ILE A 6 -56.91 -8.25 -49.06
CA ILE A 6 -56.02 -7.29 -48.41
C ILE A 6 -54.63 -7.94 -48.30
N SER A 7 -53.65 -7.42 -49.04
CA SER A 7 -52.23 -7.75 -48.85
C SER A 7 -51.62 -6.83 -47.79
N ILE A 8 -51.14 -7.40 -46.69
CA ILE A 8 -50.40 -6.70 -45.64
C ILE A 8 -48.91 -6.77 -45.99
N PHE A 9 -48.30 -5.63 -46.30
CA PHE A 9 -46.84 -5.48 -46.42
C PHE A 9 -46.26 -5.31 -45.01
N LEU A 10 -45.48 -6.29 -44.56
CA LEU A 10 -44.76 -6.24 -43.28
C LEU A 10 -43.36 -5.64 -43.51
N THR A 11 -43.20 -4.35 -43.23
CA THR A 11 -41.89 -3.68 -43.23
C THR A 11 -41.14 -4.03 -41.95
N LEU A 12 -40.10 -4.87 -42.06
CA LEU A 12 -39.15 -5.10 -40.97
C LEU A 12 -38.27 -3.85 -40.79
N LEU A 13 -38.51 -3.10 -39.72
CA LEU A 13 -37.57 -2.09 -39.20
C LEU A 13 -36.41 -2.83 -38.52
N LEU A 14 -35.26 -2.89 -39.19
CA LEU A 14 -33.99 -3.28 -38.59
C LEU A 14 -33.56 -2.18 -37.62
N SER A 15 -33.88 -2.36 -36.34
CA SER A 15 -33.32 -1.57 -35.24
C SER A 15 -31.85 -1.95 -35.07
N SER A 16 -30.94 -1.12 -35.59
CA SER A 16 -29.52 -1.22 -35.26
C SER A 16 -29.34 -1.07 -33.75
N PRO A 17 -28.65 -1.99 -33.06
CA PRO A 17 -28.32 -1.78 -31.66
C PRO A 17 -27.37 -0.58 -31.60
N GLY A 18 -27.82 0.49 -30.95
CA GLY A 18 -26.98 1.65 -30.67
C GLY A 18 -25.76 1.20 -29.88
N LEU A 19 -24.58 1.46 -30.43
CA LEU A 19 -23.32 1.38 -29.69
C LEU A 19 -23.46 2.28 -28.46
N CYS A 20 -23.67 1.67 -27.29
CA CYS A 20 -23.59 2.34 -26.02
C CYS A 20 -22.11 2.70 -25.80
N GLN A 21 -21.70 3.89 -26.26
CA GLN A 21 -20.37 4.43 -25.94
C GLN A 21 -20.29 4.57 -24.42
N LYS A 22 -19.48 3.72 -23.78
CA LYS A 22 -19.09 3.91 -22.38
C LYS A 22 -18.46 5.31 -22.29
N PRO A 23 -18.89 6.18 -21.36
CA PRO A 23 -18.25 7.47 -21.20
C PRO A 23 -16.77 7.26 -20.90
N LEU A 24 -15.89 7.91 -21.66
CA LEU A 24 -14.46 7.90 -21.37
C LEU A 24 -14.27 8.49 -19.96
N SER A 25 -13.81 7.66 -19.02
CA SER A 25 -13.45 8.09 -17.66
C SER A 25 -12.32 9.11 -17.71
N ILE A 26 -12.31 10.11 -16.83
CA ILE A 26 -11.21 11.09 -16.77
C ILE A 26 -9.87 10.35 -16.55
N PRO A 27 -8.81 10.66 -17.32
CA PRO A 27 -7.53 9.99 -17.19
C PRO A 27 -6.90 10.23 -15.81
N VAL A 28 -6.37 9.15 -15.23
CA VAL A 28 -5.59 9.17 -13.99
C VAL A 28 -4.12 9.32 -14.38
N SER A 29 -3.60 10.56 -14.36
CA SER A 29 -2.15 10.79 -14.54
C SER A 29 -1.40 10.25 -13.36
N THR A 30 -0.42 9.42 -13.64
CA THR A 30 0.07 8.45 -12.67
C THR A 30 1.47 8.05 -13.05
N TYR A 31 2.34 7.93 -12.06
CA TYR A 31 3.54 7.11 -12.16
C TYR A 31 3.47 6.01 -11.11
N SER A 32 3.90 4.82 -11.51
CA SER A 32 3.91 3.65 -10.63
C SER A 32 5.04 2.70 -10.97
N ILE A 33 5.32 1.81 -10.02
CA ILE A 33 6.28 0.72 -10.14
C ILE A 33 5.60 -0.57 -9.72
N VAL A 34 5.82 -1.64 -10.50
CA VAL A 34 5.62 -3.03 -10.04
C VAL A 34 7.00 -3.65 -9.87
N ALA A 35 7.25 -4.33 -8.77
CA ALA A 35 8.58 -4.87 -8.49
C ALA A 35 8.52 -6.14 -7.64
N ARG A 36 9.58 -6.94 -7.74
CA ARG A 36 9.86 -8.10 -6.91
C ARG A 36 11.30 -8.00 -6.41
N ASP A 37 11.51 -8.26 -5.13
CA ASP A 37 12.87 -8.39 -4.61
C ASP A 37 13.40 -9.80 -4.89
N PRO A 38 14.51 -9.97 -5.65
CA PRO A 38 15.10 -11.28 -5.90
C PRO A 38 15.57 -11.99 -4.63
N ALA A 39 15.97 -11.26 -3.58
CA ALA A 39 16.53 -11.84 -2.36
C ALA A 39 15.45 -12.44 -1.44
N THR A 40 14.39 -11.68 -1.17
CA THR A 40 13.28 -12.12 -0.29
C THR A 40 12.14 -12.79 -1.04
N GLY A 41 11.97 -12.45 -2.32
CA GLY A 41 10.82 -12.83 -3.13
C GLY A 41 9.56 -12.01 -2.90
N GLU A 42 9.61 -11.02 -2.01
CA GLU A 42 8.53 -10.04 -1.82
C GLU A 42 8.23 -9.34 -3.14
N MET A 43 6.98 -8.94 -3.34
CA MET A 43 6.56 -8.23 -4.54
C MET A 43 5.49 -7.20 -4.22
N GLY A 44 5.32 -6.20 -5.08
CA GLY A 44 4.42 -5.12 -4.78
C GLY A 44 4.22 -4.11 -5.88
N VAL A 45 3.40 -3.11 -5.56
CA VAL A 45 3.10 -1.94 -6.37
C VAL A 45 3.24 -0.70 -5.51
N ALA A 46 3.86 0.35 -6.05
CA ALA A 46 3.79 1.69 -5.48
C ALA A 46 3.36 2.69 -6.56
N VAL A 47 2.55 3.68 -6.18
CA VAL A 47 1.90 4.60 -7.12
C VAL A 47 1.71 6.00 -6.51
N GLN A 48 1.73 7.02 -7.36
CA GLN A 48 1.30 8.38 -7.04
C GLN A 48 0.49 8.97 -8.19
N SER A 49 -0.53 9.79 -7.88
CA SER A 49 -1.34 10.53 -8.87
C SER A 49 -1.84 11.88 -8.34
N HIS A 50 -2.04 12.86 -9.22
CA HIS A 50 -2.96 13.98 -8.96
C HIS A 50 -4.42 13.55 -9.22
N TRP A 51 -4.88 12.57 -8.45
CA TRP A 51 -6.25 12.07 -8.46
C TRP A 51 -6.59 11.63 -7.05
N PHE A 52 -7.82 11.86 -6.60
CA PHE A 52 -8.22 11.51 -5.25
C PHE A 52 -8.24 9.99 -5.07
N SER A 53 -7.52 9.47 -4.09
CA SER A 53 -7.58 8.04 -3.70
C SER A 53 -7.07 7.01 -4.72
N VAL A 54 -5.92 7.26 -5.37
CA VAL A 54 -5.33 6.35 -6.37
C VAL A 54 -5.10 4.91 -5.86
N GLY A 55 -4.86 4.76 -4.55
CA GLY A 55 -4.60 3.48 -3.90
C GLY A 55 -5.77 2.49 -3.93
N SER A 56 -6.99 2.96 -4.17
CA SER A 56 -8.18 2.11 -4.28
C SER A 56 -8.32 1.43 -5.65
N VAL A 57 -7.59 1.88 -6.66
CA VAL A 57 -7.81 1.47 -8.07
C VAL A 57 -6.56 0.84 -8.69
N VAL A 58 -5.39 1.46 -8.49
CA VAL A 58 -4.18 1.11 -9.26
C VAL A 58 -3.44 -0.13 -8.72
N PRO A 59 -3.13 -0.24 -7.42
CA PRO A 59 -2.22 -1.27 -6.94
C PRO A 59 -2.93 -2.57 -6.57
N TRP A 60 -2.55 -3.65 -7.23
CA TRP A 60 -3.00 -5.02 -6.91
C TRP A 60 -1.79 -5.92 -6.69
N ALA A 61 -1.80 -6.73 -5.64
CA ALA A 61 -0.74 -7.70 -5.37
C ALA A 61 -1.27 -8.87 -4.56
N GLU A 62 -0.70 -10.05 -4.81
CA GLU A 62 -1.02 -11.28 -4.13
C GLU A 62 0.22 -12.14 -3.90
N ALA A 63 0.40 -12.57 -2.65
CA ALA A 63 1.57 -13.33 -2.24
C ALA A 63 1.70 -14.64 -3.03
N GLY A 64 2.90 -14.91 -3.55
CA GLY A 64 3.19 -16.09 -4.36
C GLY A 64 2.59 -16.07 -5.78
N VAL A 65 1.85 -15.02 -6.16
CA VAL A 65 1.21 -14.92 -7.49
C VAL A 65 1.85 -13.83 -8.34
N GLY A 66 1.74 -12.57 -7.92
CA GLY A 66 2.20 -11.44 -8.71
C GLY A 66 1.69 -10.09 -8.23
N ALA A 67 2.01 -9.05 -8.99
CA ALA A 67 1.53 -7.68 -8.77
C ALA A 67 1.15 -7.02 -10.10
N VAL A 68 0.14 -6.15 -10.06
CA VAL A 68 -0.45 -5.46 -11.23
C VAL A 68 -0.70 -3.99 -10.90
N ALA A 69 -0.24 -3.10 -11.77
CA ALA A 69 -0.59 -1.69 -11.78
C ALA A 69 -1.39 -1.37 -13.04
N THR A 70 -2.61 -0.84 -12.88
CA THR A 70 -3.48 -0.39 -14.00
C THR A 70 -3.75 1.10 -13.86
N GLN A 71 -3.43 1.90 -14.88
CA GLN A 71 -3.45 3.37 -14.83
C GLN A 71 -3.82 4.02 -16.18
N SER A 72 -3.77 5.36 -16.24
CA SER A 72 -4.28 6.19 -17.34
C SER A 72 -5.82 6.16 -17.41
N PHE A 73 -6.43 5.79 -18.53
CA PHE A 73 -7.86 5.46 -18.57
C PHE A 73 -8.04 4.08 -17.96
N VAL A 74 -8.17 4.03 -16.63
CA VAL A 74 -8.10 2.79 -15.87
C VAL A 74 -9.28 1.88 -16.18
N ASP A 75 -8.98 0.60 -16.39
CA ASP A 75 -9.94 -0.47 -16.21
C ASP A 75 -9.49 -1.30 -14.99
N PRO A 76 -10.23 -1.23 -13.85
CA PRO A 76 -9.87 -1.96 -12.64
C PRO A 76 -9.81 -3.48 -12.85
N ALA A 77 -10.48 -4.03 -13.86
CA ALA A 77 -10.52 -5.47 -14.12
C ALA A 77 -9.14 -6.07 -14.42
N TYR A 78 -8.18 -5.29 -14.94
CA TYR A 78 -6.81 -5.77 -15.16
C TYR A 78 -6.14 -6.29 -13.88
N GLY A 79 -6.46 -5.70 -12.72
CA GLY A 79 -5.93 -6.11 -11.42
C GLY A 79 -6.26 -7.57 -11.07
N PRO A 80 -7.53 -7.88 -10.72
CA PRO A 80 -7.93 -9.23 -10.35
C PRO A 80 -7.76 -10.25 -11.48
N LEU A 81 -8.06 -9.90 -12.74
CA LEU A 81 -7.90 -10.84 -13.86
C LEU A 81 -6.43 -11.15 -14.16
N GLY A 82 -5.54 -10.17 -14.04
CA GLY A 82 -4.09 -10.38 -14.19
C GLY A 82 -3.56 -11.33 -13.12
N LEU A 83 -3.95 -11.11 -11.86
CA LEU A 83 -3.62 -12.01 -10.75
C LEU A 83 -4.21 -13.41 -10.96
N GLU A 84 -5.45 -13.53 -11.45
CA GLU A 84 -6.09 -14.81 -11.75
C GLU A 84 -5.33 -15.61 -12.80
N LEU A 85 -4.95 -14.98 -13.92
CA LEU A 85 -4.18 -15.63 -14.98
C LEU A 85 -2.80 -16.08 -14.48
N MET A 86 -2.13 -15.25 -13.67
CA MET A 86 -0.85 -15.61 -13.06
C MET A 86 -0.98 -16.75 -12.06
N ARG A 87 -2.06 -16.77 -11.25
CA ARG A 87 -2.37 -17.88 -10.33
C ARG A 87 -2.64 -19.18 -11.09
N ALA A 88 -3.27 -19.10 -12.26
CA ALA A 88 -3.46 -20.22 -13.18
C ALA A 88 -2.18 -20.64 -13.93
N GLY A 89 -1.02 -20.04 -13.61
CA GLY A 89 0.30 -20.43 -14.11
C GLY A 89 0.79 -19.67 -15.34
N LYS A 90 0.05 -18.67 -15.84
CA LYS A 90 0.56 -17.78 -16.90
C LYS A 90 1.68 -16.91 -16.36
N SER A 91 2.63 -16.56 -17.22
CA SER A 91 3.59 -15.50 -16.89
C SER A 91 2.92 -14.14 -16.92
N ALA A 92 3.48 -13.15 -16.22
CA ALA A 92 2.99 -11.76 -16.29
C ALA A 92 2.95 -11.23 -17.76
N PRO A 93 3.99 -11.45 -18.59
CA PRO A 93 3.91 -11.11 -20.02
C PRO A 93 2.75 -11.79 -20.77
N ALA A 94 2.49 -13.07 -20.51
CA ALA A 94 1.41 -13.81 -21.18
C ALA A 94 0.03 -13.36 -20.69
N ALA A 95 -0.11 -13.09 -19.39
CA ALA A 95 -1.34 -12.57 -18.79
C ALA A 95 -1.67 -11.18 -19.34
N LEU A 96 -0.69 -10.27 -19.35
CA LEU A 96 -0.86 -8.93 -19.90
C LEU A 96 -1.25 -8.97 -21.38
N ASN A 97 -0.55 -9.75 -22.20
CA ASN A 97 -0.87 -9.88 -23.62
C ASN A 97 -2.29 -10.41 -23.85
N ALA A 98 -2.72 -11.41 -23.07
CA ALA A 98 -4.07 -11.96 -23.18
C ALA A 98 -5.13 -10.87 -22.93
N LEU A 99 -5.01 -10.11 -21.83
CA LEU A 99 -5.97 -9.06 -21.48
C LEU A 99 -5.96 -7.92 -22.51
N VAL A 100 -4.79 -7.38 -22.84
CA VAL A 100 -4.62 -6.29 -23.81
C VAL A 100 -5.14 -6.68 -25.20
N SER A 101 -5.00 -7.94 -25.61
CA SER A 101 -5.46 -8.39 -26.93
C SER A 101 -6.99 -8.37 -27.09
N THR A 102 -7.72 -8.41 -25.98
CA THR A 102 -9.18 -8.45 -25.93
C THR A 102 -9.82 -7.12 -25.52
N ASP A 103 -9.01 -6.14 -25.11
CA ASP A 103 -9.49 -4.80 -24.75
C ASP A 103 -9.55 -3.88 -25.98
N GLU A 104 -10.77 -3.53 -26.39
CA GLU A 104 -11.03 -2.59 -27.50
C GLU A 104 -10.45 -1.19 -27.21
N ASP A 105 -10.34 -0.82 -25.94
CA ASP A 105 -9.81 0.46 -25.48
C ASP A 105 -8.31 0.41 -25.16
N LYS A 106 -7.58 -0.66 -25.50
CA LYS A 106 -6.14 -0.81 -25.21
C LYS A 106 -5.28 0.41 -25.56
N ALA A 107 -5.69 1.19 -26.57
CA ALA A 107 -4.98 2.40 -26.97
C ALA A 107 -4.96 3.50 -25.89
N VAL A 108 -5.89 3.52 -24.93
CA VAL A 108 -5.91 4.50 -23.82
C VAL A 108 -5.45 3.91 -22.47
N ARG A 109 -5.17 2.60 -22.41
CA ARG A 109 -4.74 1.93 -21.19
C ARG A 109 -3.25 2.10 -20.95
N GLN A 110 -2.84 2.04 -19.69
CA GLN A 110 -1.46 1.76 -19.31
C GLN A 110 -1.45 0.74 -18.17
N VAL A 111 -0.76 -0.39 -18.35
CA VAL A 111 -0.78 -1.50 -17.40
C VAL A 111 0.60 -2.11 -17.27
N ALA A 112 1.04 -2.44 -16.06
CA ALA A 112 2.24 -3.23 -15.81
C ALA A 112 1.93 -4.41 -14.90
N MET A 113 2.60 -5.54 -15.14
CA MET A 113 2.45 -6.78 -14.37
C MET A 113 3.81 -7.37 -14.07
N ILE A 114 3.95 -8.02 -12.92
CA ILE A 114 5.09 -8.85 -12.56
C ILE A 114 4.60 -10.14 -11.88
N ASP A 115 5.18 -11.28 -12.26
CA ASP A 115 4.84 -12.57 -11.65
C ASP A 115 5.82 -12.97 -10.53
N ALA A 116 5.48 -14.01 -9.77
CA ALA A 116 6.30 -14.53 -8.68
C ALA A 116 7.70 -15.03 -9.10
N LYS A 117 8.00 -15.15 -10.40
CA LYS A 117 9.32 -15.47 -10.94
C LYS A 117 10.11 -14.22 -11.36
N GLY A 118 9.56 -13.03 -11.18
CA GLY A 118 10.21 -11.76 -11.50
C GLY A 118 10.16 -11.39 -12.98
N ARG A 119 9.29 -12.04 -13.77
CA ARG A 119 9.08 -11.66 -15.18
C ARG A 119 8.10 -10.49 -15.21
N ALA A 120 8.54 -9.34 -15.67
CA ALA A 120 7.72 -8.14 -15.79
C ALA A 120 7.30 -7.89 -17.25
N ALA A 121 6.17 -7.22 -17.43
CA ALA A 121 5.73 -6.68 -18.71
C ALA A 121 4.90 -5.40 -18.49
N ALA A 122 4.94 -4.51 -19.46
CA ALA A 122 4.12 -3.30 -19.46
C ALA A 122 3.52 -3.02 -20.84
N HIS A 123 2.39 -2.33 -20.84
CA HIS A 123 1.69 -1.83 -22.00
C HIS A 123 1.44 -0.34 -21.80
N THR A 124 1.81 0.48 -22.77
CA THR A 124 1.43 1.91 -22.85
C THR A 124 0.66 2.10 -24.14
N GLY A 125 -0.63 2.38 -24.05
CA GLY A 125 -1.47 2.63 -25.21
C GLY A 125 -1.02 3.85 -26.01
N SER A 126 -1.18 3.79 -27.33
CA SER A 126 -0.76 4.86 -28.26
C SER A 126 -1.52 6.19 -28.10
N ARG A 127 -2.63 6.19 -27.37
CA ARG A 127 -3.45 7.36 -27.00
C ARG A 127 -3.35 7.71 -25.52
N ALA A 128 -2.39 7.14 -24.78
CA ALA A 128 -2.04 7.65 -23.45
C ALA A 128 -1.51 9.08 -23.58
N ILE A 129 -1.96 9.98 -22.70
CA ILE A 129 -1.60 11.40 -22.84
C ILE A 129 -0.11 11.59 -22.57
N PHE A 130 0.56 12.29 -23.49
CA PHE A 130 1.98 12.62 -23.38
C PHE A 130 2.28 13.48 -22.12
N ALA A 131 3.43 13.31 -21.45
CA ALA A 131 4.46 12.30 -21.70
C ALA A 131 4.07 10.94 -21.10
N ALA A 132 4.08 9.89 -21.92
CA ALA A 132 3.68 8.54 -21.53
C ALA A 132 4.69 7.49 -22.00
N GLY A 133 5.06 6.58 -21.11
CA GLY A 133 6.03 5.52 -21.41
C GLY A 133 6.24 4.58 -20.23
N HIS A 134 7.15 3.63 -20.43
CA HIS A 134 7.55 2.68 -19.41
C HIS A 134 9.00 2.22 -19.63
N HIS A 135 9.58 1.61 -18.59
CA HIS A 135 10.84 0.90 -18.64
C HIS A 135 10.66 -0.44 -17.92
N VAL A 136 10.98 -1.54 -18.61
CA VAL A 136 10.77 -2.90 -18.14
C VAL A 136 12.12 -3.59 -18.05
N GLU A 137 12.39 -4.18 -16.90
CA GLU A 137 13.60 -4.96 -16.66
C GLU A 137 13.25 -6.28 -15.95
N LYS A 138 14.25 -7.11 -15.72
CA LYS A 138 14.06 -8.26 -14.84
C LYS A 138 13.75 -7.75 -13.43
N GLN A 139 12.77 -8.35 -12.77
CA GLN A 139 12.32 -8.02 -11.40
C GLN A 139 11.53 -6.71 -11.24
N TYR A 140 11.35 -5.87 -12.26
CA TYR A 140 10.50 -4.67 -12.11
C TYR A 140 10.02 -4.06 -13.44
N SER A 141 9.03 -3.19 -13.34
CA SER A 141 8.65 -2.24 -14.39
C SER A 141 8.23 -0.92 -13.75
N VAL A 142 8.65 0.19 -14.36
CA VAL A 142 8.20 1.55 -14.04
C VAL A 142 7.45 2.13 -15.22
N GLN A 143 6.34 2.83 -14.95
CA GLN A 143 5.45 3.35 -15.98
C GLN A 143 4.86 4.68 -15.55
N ALA A 144 4.69 5.59 -16.51
CA ALA A 144 4.06 6.87 -16.27
C ALA A 144 3.29 7.39 -17.48
N ASN A 145 2.28 8.24 -17.24
CA ASN A 145 1.52 8.96 -18.27
C ASN A 145 1.12 10.36 -17.79
N LEU A 146 0.95 11.31 -18.72
CA LEU A 146 0.68 12.72 -18.44
C LEU A 146 1.71 13.35 -17.49
N MET A 147 2.98 13.00 -17.72
CA MET A 147 4.12 13.58 -17.01
C MET A 147 4.56 14.90 -17.63
N ASP A 148 5.23 15.74 -16.83
CA ASP A 148 5.88 16.97 -17.29
C ASP A 148 6.93 16.69 -18.38
N LYS A 149 7.71 15.59 -18.24
CA LYS A 149 8.76 15.20 -19.19
C LYS A 149 8.92 13.68 -19.32
N PRO A 150 9.41 13.18 -20.48
CA PRO A 150 9.61 11.74 -20.69
C PRO A 150 10.78 11.14 -19.90
N THR A 151 11.59 11.96 -19.21
CA THR A 151 12.69 11.49 -18.36
C THR A 151 12.25 10.99 -16.98
N VAL A 152 10.95 11.06 -16.66
CA VAL A 152 10.39 10.57 -15.39
C VAL A 152 10.62 9.06 -15.19
N TRP A 153 10.15 8.18 -16.08
CA TRP A 153 10.30 6.74 -15.87
C TRP A 153 11.76 6.25 -15.95
N PRO A 154 12.67 6.82 -16.77
CA PRO A 154 14.10 6.52 -16.64
C PRO A 154 14.69 6.94 -15.27
N ALA A 155 14.27 8.07 -14.71
CA ALA A 155 14.71 8.50 -13.38
C ALA A 155 14.21 7.55 -12.28
N MET A 156 12.97 7.07 -12.39
CA MET A 156 12.42 6.05 -11.49
C MET A 156 13.25 4.76 -11.52
N ALA A 157 13.55 4.25 -12.72
CA ALA A 157 14.34 3.03 -12.90
C ALA A 157 15.72 3.18 -12.23
N LYS A 158 16.45 4.24 -12.56
CA LYS A 158 17.77 4.52 -11.96
C LYS A 158 17.73 4.61 -10.44
N ALA A 159 16.71 5.25 -9.87
CA ALA A 159 16.56 5.36 -8.43
C ALA A 159 16.25 4.02 -7.77
N PHE A 160 15.38 3.20 -8.36
CA PHE A 160 15.07 1.85 -7.85
C PHE A 160 16.27 0.90 -7.88
N GLU A 161 17.10 1.01 -8.92
CA GLU A 161 18.31 0.20 -9.10
C GLU A 161 19.44 0.63 -8.16
N SER A 162 19.56 1.93 -7.88
CA SER A 162 20.60 2.47 -7.00
C SER A 162 20.23 2.44 -5.53
N ALA A 163 18.94 2.27 -5.20
CA ALA A 163 18.47 2.28 -3.83
C ALA A 163 18.84 1.00 -3.07
N GLU A 164 19.21 1.18 -1.80
CA GLU A 164 19.45 0.11 -0.84
C GLU A 164 18.24 -0.09 0.08
N GLY A 165 18.23 -1.20 0.82
CA GLY A 165 17.16 -1.54 1.75
C GLY A 165 16.12 -2.51 1.18
N ASP A 166 15.00 -2.63 1.89
CA ASP A 166 13.91 -3.54 1.52
C ASP A 166 13.16 -3.07 0.25
N LEU A 167 12.26 -3.93 -0.26
CA LEU A 167 11.49 -3.62 -1.46
C LEU A 167 10.67 -2.32 -1.33
N ALA A 168 10.10 -2.08 -0.14
CA ALA A 168 9.28 -0.90 0.11
C ALA A 168 10.10 0.40 0.01
N GLU A 169 11.31 0.41 0.58
CA GLU A 169 12.23 1.54 0.52
C GLU A 169 12.62 1.86 -0.93
N ARG A 170 13.01 0.83 -1.69
CA ARG A 170 13.44 1.01 -3.08
C ARG A 170 12.31 1.52 -3.96
N MET A 171 11.08 1.02 -3.77
CA MET A 171 9.91 1.53 -4.49
C MET A 171 9.56 2.98 -4.10
N LEU A 172 9.73 3.37 -2.82
CA LEU A 172 9.58 4.77 -2.41
C LEU A 172 10.62 5.68 -3.10
N CYS A 173 11.87 5.26 -3.18
CA CYS A 173 12.91 6.01 -3.90
C CYS A 173 12.55 6.23 -5.38
N ALA A 174 11.91 5.23 -6.03
CA ALA A 174 11.42 5.39 -7.39
C ALA A 174 10.33 6.48 -7.49
N LEU A 175 9.35 6.48 -6.57
CA LEU A 175 8.31 7.52 -6.54
C LEU A 175 8.87 8.91 -6.27
N GLU A 176 9.84 9.03 -5.37
CA GLU A 176 10.51 10.30 -5.06
C GLU A 176 11.28 10.84 -6.26
N ALA A 177 11.99 9.97 -6.98
CA ALA A 177 12.70 10.34 -8.20
C ALA A 177 11.73 10.82 -9.28
N ALA A 178 10.58 10.18 -9.47
CA ALA A 178 9.56 10.67 -10.38
C ALA A 178 9.05 12.07 -9.99
N GLN A 179 8.76 12.29 -8.71
CA GLN A 179 8.29 13.58 -8.22
C GLN A 179 9.35 14.69 -8.41
N ALA A 180 10.62 14.38 -8.14
CA ALA A 180 11.74 15.31 -8.34
C ALA A 180 11.99 15.61 -9.83
N GLU A 181 11.68 14.64 -10.70
CA GLU A 181 11.77 14.76 -12.16
C GLU A 181 10.50 15.38 -12.77
N GLY A 182 9.69 16.10 -11.99
CA GLY A 182 8.51 16.86 -12.46
C GLY A 182 7.18 16.12 -12.28
N GLY A 183 7.17 14.79 -12.35
CA GLY A 183 5.99 13.96 -12.10
C GLY A 183 4.77 14.32 -12.96
N ASP A 184 3.58 14.14 -12.39
CA ASP A 184 2.29 14.51 -13.01
C ASP A 184 2.20 16.04 -13.20
N ILE A 185 1.99 16.50 -14.43
CA ILE A 185 1.94 17.94 -14.78
C ILE A 185 0.81 18.70 -14.05
N ARG A 186 -0.19 17.98 -13.53
CA ARG A 186 -1.28 18.55 -12.73
C ARG A 186 -0.87 18.80 -11.28
N GLY A 187 0.28 18.26 -10.85
CA GLY A 187 0.78 18.33 -9.48
C GLY A 187 0.69 16.97 -8.77
N ARG A 188 0.35 16.98 -7.49
CA ARG A 188 0.33 15.77 -6.65
C ARG A 188 -0.85 15.80 -5.68
N GLN A 189 -1.42 14.64 -5.37
CA GLN A 189 -2.57 14.55 -4.48
C GLN A 189 -2.59 13.27 -3.64
N SER A 190 -2.49 12.09 -4.26
CA SER A 190 -2.56 10.80 -3.56
C SER A 190 -1.40 9.89 -3.90
N ALA A 191 -1.11 8.93 -3.02
CA ALA A 191 -0.10 7.89 -3.21
C ALA A 191 -0.46 6.61 -2.44
N ALA A 192 0.04 5.47 -2.89
CA ALA A 192 -0.17 4.20 -2.20
C ALA A 192 0.99 3.22 -2.43
N ILE A 193 1.15 2.28 -1.51
CA ILE A 193 2.10 1.17 -1.61
C ILE A 193 1.44 -0.11 -1.09
N VAL A 194 1.56 -1.17 -1.88
CA VAL A 194 1.19 -2.53 -1.50
C VAL A 194 2.40 -3.42 -1.67
N VAL A 195 2.81 -4.13 -0.63
CA VAL A 195 3.87 -5.15 -0.68
C VAL A 195 3.36 -6.41 -0.01
N VAL A 196 3.56 -7.54 -0.68
CA VAL A 196 3.14 -8.86 -0.23
C VAL A 196 4.31 -9.81 -0.09
N ARG A 197 4.14 -10.83 0.75
CA ARG A 197 5.10 -11.91 0.96
C ARG A 197 5.40 -12.68 -0.34
N ALA A 198 6.57 -13.32 -0.37
CA ALA A 198 6.95 -14.22 -1.44
C ALA A 198 6.06 -15.47 -1.55
N VAL A 199 5.57 -15.96 -0.40
CA VAL A 199 4.76 -17.18 -0.27
C VAL A 199 3.52 -16.84 0.52
N SER A 200 2.35 -17.29 0.05
CA SER A 200 1.10 -17.09 0.76
C SER A 200 1.03 -17.94 2.03
N THR A 201 0.53 -17.36 3.11
CA THR A 201 0.16 -18.03 4.35
C THR A 201 -1.23 -18.67 4.29
N GLY A 202 -1.96 -18.50 3.17
CA GLY A 202 -3.39 -18.83 3.05
C GLY A 202 -4.31 -17.80 3.72
N LYS A 203 -3.75 -16.73 4.30
CA LYS A 203 -4.48 -15.66 4.97
C LYS A 203 -4.08 -14.32 4.36
N PRO A 204 -4.88 -13.78 3.41
CA PRO A 204 -4.51 -12.58 2.68
C PRO A 204 -4.20 -11.35 3.55
N TRP A 205 -4.78 -11.26 4.75
CA TRP A 205 -4.51 -10.19 5.71
C TRP A 205 -3.15 -10.31 6.43
N GLU A 206 -2.56 -11.50 6.51
CA GLU A 206 -1.19 -11.73 7.04
C GLU A 206 -0.12 -11.66 5.94
N ASP A 207 -0.55 -11.79 4.67
CA ASP A 207 0.31 -11.79 3.47
C ASP A 207 0.71 -10.39 3.00
N ARG A 208 -0.04 -9.35 3.40
CA ARG A 208 0.26 -7.94 3.10
C ARG A 208 1.20 -7.38 4.15
N LEU A 209 2.47 -7.18 3.76
CA LEU A 209 3.50 -6.55 4.60
C LEU A 209 3.26 -5.04 4.71
N PHE A 210 2.89 -4.42 3.59
CA PHE A 210 2.47 -3.03 3.49
C PHE A 210 1.18 -2.95 2.66
N ASP A 211 0.20 -2.19 3.14
CA ASP A 211 -0.99 -1.78 2.40
C ASP A 211 -1.38 -0.40 2.93
N LEU A 212 -0.71 0.62 2.40
CA LEU A 212 -0.76 1.99 2.92
C LEU A 212 -1.22 2.94 1.83
N ARG A 213 -2.08 3.87 2.21
CA ARG A 213 -2.70 4.84 1.30
C ARG A 213 -2.66 6.23 1.90
N VAL A 214 -2.37 7.20 1.03
CA VAL A 214 -2.54 8.62 1.26
C VAL A 214 -3.56 9.08 0.24
N GLU A 215 -4.80 9.29 0.68
CA GLU A 215 -5.93 9.53 -0.22
C GLU A 215 -5.95 10.97 -0.77
N ASP A 216 -5.50 11.93 0.05
CA ASP A 216 -5.36 13.35 -0.29
C ASP A 216 -4.30 14.00 0.62
N HIS A 217 -3.24 14.54 0.03
CA HIS A 217 -2.20 15.28 0.74
C HIS A 217 -1.39 16.15 -0.23
N PRO A 218 -0.96 17.38 0.15
CA PRO A 218 -0.12 18.22 -0.70
C PRO A 218 1.27 17.64 -0.96
N ASN A 219 1.73 16.65 -0.18
CA ASN A 219 3.01 15.97 -0.35
C ASN A 219 2.83 14.45 -0.14
N PRO A 220 2.15 13.74 -1.06
CA PRO A 220 1.65 12.39 -0.77
C PRO A 220 2.77 11.35 -0.71
N VAL A 221 3.87 11.50 -1.46
CA VAL A 221 5.01 10.56 -1.41
C VAL A 221 5.75 10.64 -0.06
N ASN A 222 6.02 11.86 0.42
CA ASN A 222 6.66 12.05 1.73
C ASN A 222 5.78 11.53 2.87
N GLU A 223 4.47 11.73 2.75
CA GLU A 223 3.51 11.21 3.72
C GLU A 223 3.43 9.68 3.67
N LEU A 224 3.46 9.08 2.49
CA LEU A 224 3.52 7.64 2.32
C LEU A 224 4.80 7.06 2.96
N ARG A 225 5.94 7.72 2.79
CA ARG A 225 7.20 7.36 3.47
C ARG A 225 7.07 7.43 4.99
N ARG A 226 6.42 8.46 5.53
CA ARG A 226 6.12 8.57 6.96
C ARG A 226 5.28 7.38 7.43
N LEU A 227 4.25 6.99 6.68
CA LEU A 227 3.40 5.83 6.97
C LEU A 227 4.17 4.50 6.88
N VAL A 228 5.06 4.32 5.90
CA VAL A 228 5.93 3.12 5.81
C VAL A 228 6.81 2.99 7.05
N ARG A 229 7.42 4.10 7.50
CA ARG A 229 8.20 4.10 8.76
C ARG A 229 7.33 3.76 9.96
N LEU A 230 6.10 4.30 10.02
CA LEU A 230 5.17 4.00 11.10
C LEU A 230 4.76 2.52 11.11
N GLN A 231 4.43 1.96 9.95
CA GLN A 231 4.12 0.54 9.79
C GLN A 231 5.26 -0.36 10.25
N ARG A 232 6.52 -0.02 9.93
CA ARG A 232 7.71 -0.75 10.43
C ARG A 232 7.79 -0.74 11.96
N ALA A 233 7.47 0.38 12.60
CA ALA A 233 7.41 0.45 14.07
C ALA A 233 6.31 -0.45 14.63
N TYR A 234 5.10 -0.44 14.04
CA TYR A 234 4.00 -1.32 14.46
C TYR A 234 4.28 -2.80 14.22
N GLN A 235 4.97 -3.17 13.14
CA GLN A 235 5.44 -4.54 12.93
C GLN A 235 6.34 -5.00 14.10
N LYS A 236 7.24 -4.13 14.58
CA LYS A 236 8.07 -4.41 15.76
C LYS A 236 7.29 -4.48 17.07
N LEU A 237 6.25 -3.68 17.25
CA LEU A 237 5.34 -3.83 18.39
C LEU A 237 4.64 -5.19 18.36
N ASN A 238 4.06 -5.57 17.21
CA ASN A 238 3.38 -6.85 17.04
C ASN A 238 4.33 -8.05 17.23
N GLU A 239 5.58 -7.95 16.74
CA GLU A 239 6.62 -8.95 17.02
C GLU A 239 6.88 -9.10 18.52
N GLY A 240 6.91 -7.98 19.27
CA GLY A 240 7.04 -8.00 20.72
C GLY A 240 5.92 -8.76 21.40
N ASP A 241 4.67 -8.49 21.01
CA ASP A 241 3.46 -9.17 21.53
C ASP A 241 3.50 -10.68 21.25
N MET A 242 3.96 -11.06 20.05
CA MET A 242 4.15 -12.46 19.69
C MET A 242 5.19 -13.17 20.57
N TRP A 243 6.30 -12.50 20.91
CA TRP A 243 7.32 -13.07 21.79
C TRP A 243 6.84 -13.21 23.23
N LEU A 244 6.02 -12.28 23.71
CA LEU A 244 5.39 -12.40 25.03
C LEU A 244 4.40 -13.55 25.13
N THR A 245 3.61 -13.77 24.08
CA THR A 245 2.71 -14.93 24.01
C THR A 245 3.50 -16.24 24.14
N LYS A 246 4.73 -16.26 23.63
CA LYS A 246 5.68 -17.37 23.75
C LYS A 246 6.49 -17.36 25.06
N LYS A 247 6.27 -16.38 25.94
CA LYS A 247 7.00 -16.13 27.19
C LYS A 247 8.50 -15.87 27.01
N ASP A 248 8.91 -15.40 25.83
CA ASP A 248 10.29 -14.98 25.54
C ASP A 248 10.42 -13.46 25.78
N PHE A 249 10.53 -13.09 27.06
CA PHE A 249 10.55 -11.68 27.48
C PHE A 249 11.76 -10.91 26.94
N ALA A 250 12.90 -11.58 26.77
CA ALA A 250 14.10 -10.94 26.25
C ALA A 250 13.89 -10.44 24.82
N LYS A 251 13.37 -11.31 23.93
CA LYS A 251 13.06 -10.92 22.56
C LYS A 251 11.92 -9.92 22.47
N ALA A 252 10.92 -10.03 23.34
CA ALA A 252 9.84 -9.04 23.39
C ALA A 252 10.36 -7.63 23.67
N ILE A 253 11.19 -7.49 24.71
CA ILE A 253 11.82 -6.21 25.08
C ILE A 253 12.68 -5.68 23.94
N GLU A 254 13.44 -6.54 23.26
CA GLU A 254 14.26 -6.15 22.12
C GLU A 254 13.40 -5.59 20.98
N SER A 255 12.34 -6.29 20.58
CA SER A 255 11.40 -5.85 19.54
C SER A 255 10.76 -4.50 19.89
N TYR A 256 10.30 -4.32 21.13
CA TYR A 256 9.74 -3.05 21.58
C TYR A 256 10.75 -1.90 21.56
N LYS A 257 11.99 -2.14 22.00
CA LYS A 257 13.05 -1.14 21.92
C LYS A 257 13.29 -0.73 20.47
N GLN A 258 13.37 -1.68 19.54
CA GLN A 258 13.48 -1.41 18.10
C GLN A 258 12.30 -0.56 17.58
N ALA A 259 11.06 -0.86 17.99
CA ALA A 259 9.90 -0.05 17.60
C ALA A 259 10.07 1.43 17.98
N THR A 260 10.54 1.69 19.21
CA THR A 260 10.72 3.05 19.72
C THR A 260 11.92 3.80 19.14
N THR A 261 12.81 3.13 18.40
CA THR A 261 13.91 3.79 17.67
C THR A 261 13.54 4.11 16.22
N ILE A 262 12.55 3.41 15.63
CA ILE A 262 12.11 3.62 14.24
C ILE A 262 11.37 4.97 14.09
N VAL A 263 10.48 5.27 15.04
CA VAL A 263 9.71 6.51 15.09
C VAL A 263 9.82 7.18 16.47
N PRO A 264 9.86 8.52 16.54
CA PRO A 264 9.83 9.22 17.83
C PRO A 264 8.44 9.11 18.49
N ASP A 265 8.37 9.25 19.81
CA ASP A 265 7.11 9.14 20.58
C ASP A 265 6.00 10.04 20.03
N LYS A 266 6.34 11.27 19.62
CA LYS A 266 5.40 12.22 19.02
C LYS A 266 4.68 11.69 17.77
N ALA A 267 5.28 10.76 17.03
CA ALA A 267 4.70 10.20 15.82
C ALA A 267 3.50 9.28 16.11
N THR A 268 3.36 8.81 17.35
CA THR A 268 2.24 7.98 17.82
C THR A 268 1.48 8.66 18.97
N ASN A 269 1.71 9.95 19.21
CA ASN A 269 1.25 10.63 20.41
C ASN A 269 1.61 9.86 21.71
N GLY A 270 2.73 9.15 21.74
CA GLY A 270 3.17 8.35 22.89
C GLY A 270 2.54 6.96 23.00
N GLU A 271 1.62 6.58 22.11
CA GLU A 271 0.89 5.31 22.15
C GLU A 271 1.81 4.09 22.11
N ALA A 272 2.83 4.11 21.25
CA ALA A 272 3.80 3.01 21.17
C ALA A 272 4.52 2.81 22.51
N ALA A 273 5.02 3.89 23.12
CA ALA A 273 5.66 3.82 24.44
C ALA A 273 4.65 3.36 25.52
N PHE A 274 3.42 3.86 25.48
CA PHE A 274 2.38 3.49 26.42
C PHE A 274 2.17 1.98 26.47
N TRP A 275 1.89 1.37 25.32
CA TRP A 275 1.61 -0.06 25.27
C TRP A 275 2.83 -0.91 25.64
N VAL A 276 4.04 -0.52 25.26
CA VAL A 276 5.27 -1.18 25.76
C VAL A 276 5.32 -1.16 27.29
N GLY A 277 5.06 0.00 27.91
CA GLY A 277 5.06 0.12 29.37
C GLY A 277 4.03 -0.77 30.04
N ILE A 278 2.77 -0.73 29.56
CA ILE A 278 1.68 -1.57 30.07
C ILE A 278 2.03 -3.05 29.98
N THR A 279 2.53 -3.48 28.84
CA THR A 279 2.83 -4.88 28.61
C THR A 279 3.99 -5.38 29.47
N LEU A 280 5.04 -4.57 29.69
CA LEU A 280 6.12 -4.93 30.63
C LEU A 280 5.61 -5.09 32.06
N ILE A 281 4.71 -4.20 32.50
CA ILE A 281 4.12 -4.26 33.84
C ILE A 281 3.20 -5.47 33.98
N ASN A 282 2.31 -5.69 33.01
CA ASN A 282 1.25 -6.68 33.10
C ASN A 282 1.74 -8.11 32.83
N ASP A 283 2.39 -8.32 31.68
CA ASP A 283 2.72 -9.65 31.16
C ASP A 283 4.10 -10.11 31.65
N ALA A 284 5.07 -9.19 31.72
CA ALA A 284 6.43 -9.50 32.17
C ALA A 284 6.67 -9.27 33.67
N LYS A 285 5.73 -8.65 34.39
CA LYS A 285 5.84 -8.27 35.81
C LYS A 285 7.07 -7.38 36.12
N GLN A 286 7.50 -6.57 35.16
CA GLN A 286 8.63 -5.64 35.25
C GLN A 286 8.15 -4.20 35.44
N VAL A 287 7.76 -3.87 36.67
CA VAL A 287 7.13 -2.57 36.96
C VAL A 287 8.09 -1.40 36.74
N ASP A 288 9.32 -1.51 37.24
CA ASP A 288 10.30 -0.42 37.21
C ASP A 288 10.80 -0.13 35.78
N GLU A 289 10.83 -1.14 34.93
CA GLU A 289 11.21 -1.07 33.52
C GLU A 289 10.09 -0.50 32.65
N GLY A 290 8.83 -0.73 33.03
CA GLY A 290 7.67 -0.18 32.32
C GLY A 290 7.44 1.31 32.60
N ILE A 291 7.73 1.80 33.81
CA ILE A 291 7.50 3.19 34.23
C ILE A 291 8.13 4.22 33.28
N PRO A 292 9.42 4.12 32.87
CA PRO A 292 10.03 5.08 31.95
C PRO A 292 9.26 5.25 30.63
N TYR A 293 8.65 4.19 30.11
CA TYR A 293 7.84 4.26 28.89
C TYR A 293 6.50 4.97 29.13
N LEU A 294 5.84 4.74 30.27
CA LEU A 294 4.62 5.45 30.63
C LEU A 294 4.88 6.95 30.84
N VAL A 295 6.02 7.31 31.43
CA VAL A 295 6.45 8.71 31.57
C VAL A 295 6.64 9.36 30.19
N ARG A 296 7.28 8.66 29.24
CA ARG A 296 7.44 9.14 27.86
C ARG A 296 6.09 9.37 27.17
N ALA A 297 5.14 8.45 27.34
CA ALA A 297 3.78 8.60 26.83
C ALA A 297 3.09 9.83 27.43
N TYR A 298 3.13 9.98 28.76
CA TYR A 298 2.52 11.12 29.47
C TYR A 298 3.04 12.48 28.98
N ARG A 299 4.32 12.57 28.58
CA ARG A 299 4.89 13.80 28.00
C ARG A 299 4.29 14.19 26.67
N GLN A 300 3.72 13.24 25.93
CA GLN A 300 3.01 13.52 24.68
C GLN A 300 1.57 13.97 24.98
N ASP A 301 0.91 13.29 25.92
CA ASP A 301 -0.45 13.62 26.32
C ASP A 301 -0.74 13.17 27.76
N SER A 302 -1.18 14.11 28.60
CA SER A 302 -1.52 13.82 30.00
C SER A 302 -2.66 12.78 30.16
N ARG A 303 -3.51 12.60 29.14
CA ARG A 303 -4.62 11.63 29.13
C ARG A 303 -4.15 10.18 29.19
N TRP A 304 -2.89 9.88 28.88
CA TRP A 304 -2.35 8.53 29.08
C TRP A 304 -2.41 8.07 30.54
N ALA A 305 -2.25 8.98 31.51
CA ALA A 305 -2.40 8.63 32.93
C ALA A 305 -3.86 8.31 33.30
N GLU A 306 -4.83 8.93 32.62
CA GLU A 306 -6.24 8.57 32.77
C GLU A 306 -6.54 7.19 32.17
N LEU A 307 -5.90 6.84 31.04
CA LEU A 307 -6.08 5.50 30.47
C LEU A 307 -5.59 4.40 31.43
N VAL A 308 -4.46 4.60 32.13
CA VAL A 308 -3.95 3.63 33.13
C VAL A 308 -5.02 3.25 34.17
N THR A 309 -5.83 4.20 34.64
CA THR A 309 -6.86 3.92 35.66
C THR A 309 -8.03 3.10 35.12
N ARG A 310 -8.21 3.00 33.80
CA ARG A 310 -9.28 2.25 33.14
C ARG A 310 -8.88 0.81 32.80
N LEU A 311 -7.59 0.51 32.73
CA LEU A 311 -7.08 -0.80 32.30
C LEU A 311 -7.40 -1.98 33.24
N PRO A 312 -7.51 -1.81 34.57
CA PRO A 312 -7.91 -2.91 35.46
C PRO A 312 -9.27 -3.52 35.12
N ALA A 313 -10.25 -2.69 34.78
CA ALA A 313 -11.61 -3.13 34.47
C ALA A 313 -11.69 -4.03 33.22
N VAL A 314 -10.68 -3.98 32.34
CA VAL A 314 -10.59 -4.79 31.12
C VAL A 314 -9.48 -5.83 31.18
N GLY A 315 -8.85 -6.02 32.36
CA GLY A 315 -7.82 -7.04 32.59
C GLY A 315 -6.47 -6.74 31.93
N LEU A 316 -6.22 -5.51 31.51
CA LEU A 316 -4.93 -5.09 30.91
C LEU A 316 -3.92 -4.60 31.96
N LEU A 317 -4.37 -4.44 33.21
CA LEU A 317 -3.54 -4.30 34.40
C LEU A 317 -4.20 -5.06 35.57
N PRO A 318 -3.44 -5.43 36.61
CA PRO A 318 -4.03 -5.96 37.84
C PRO A 318 -4.98 -4.95 38.50
N ASP A 319 -6.07 -5.44 39.10
CA ASP A 319 -6.94 -4.65 39.99
C ASP A 319 -6.25 -4.43 41.34
N ASP A 320 -5.18 -3.63 41.31
CA ASP A 320 -4.36 -3.24 42.45
C ASP A 320 -4.24 -1.71 42.49
N LYS A 321 -5.01 -1.10 43.38
CA LYS A 321 -5.02 0.35 43.56
C LYS A 321 -3.62 0.92 43.88
N SER A 322 -2.81 0.21 44.67
CA SER A 322 -1.46 0.69 45.03
C SER A 322 -0.55 0.74 43.81
N LEU A 323 -0.63 -0.27 42.94
CA LEU A 323 0.09 -0.27 41.68
C LEU A 323 -0.37 0.89 40.78
N ILE A 324 -1.68 1.06 40.59
CA ILE A 324 -2.23 2.13 39.74
C ILE A 324 -1.82 3.53 40.25
N ASP A 325 -1.88 3.75 41.56
CA ASP A 325 -1.42 5.00 42.17
C ASP A 325 0.08 5.21 41.93
N ARG A 326 0.91 4.16 42.11
CA ARG A 326 2.36 4.23 41.82
C ARG A 326 2.64 4.63 40.37
N LEU A 327 1.97 4.00 39.40
CA LEU A 327 2.17 4.28 37.98
C LEU A 327 1.76 5.71 37.64
N THR A 328 0.57 6.14 38.07
CA THR A 328 0.06 7.48 37.74
C THR A 328 0.85 8.60 38.43
N ILE A 329 1.34 8.39 39.66
CA ILE A 329 2.24 9.32 40.34
C ILE A 329 3.57 9.41 39.60
N ALA A 330 4.16 8.28 39.20
CA ALA A 330 5.42 8.26 38.47
C ALA A 330 5.31 9.01 37.12
N MET A 331 4.23 8.78 36.36
CA MET A 331 3.96 9.48 35.09
C MET A 331 3.91 11.01 35.25
N LYS A 332 3.32 11.51 36.35
CA LYS A 332 3.13 12.94 36.61
C LYS A 332 4.37 13.63 37.19
N LYS A 333 5.37 12.88 37.64
CA LYS A 333 6.57 13.45 38.26
C LYS A 333 7.37 14.23 37.22
N LYS A 334 7.55 15.54 37.44
CA LYS A 334 8.46 16.36 36.61
C LYS A 334 9.89 15.85 36.82
N GLU A 335 10.64 15.67 35.72
CA GLU A 335 12.09 15.58 35.82
C GLU A 335 12.60 16.93 36.32
N ASN A 336 13.30 16.92 37.46
CA ASN A 336 14.10 18.06 37.92
C ASN A 336 15.36 18.19 37.08
#